data_AF-A0A0J7K5G5-F1
#
_entry.id   AF-A0A0J7K5G5-F1
#
_cell.length_a   1.000
_cell.length_b   1.000
_cell.length_c   1.000
_cell.angle_alpha   90.00
_cell.angle_beta   90.00
_cell.angle_gamma   90.00
#
_symmetry.space_group_name_H-M   'P 1'
#
loop_
_entity.id
_entity.type
_entity.pdbx_description
1 polymer ?
#
loop_
_entity_poly.entity_id
_entity_poly.type
_entity_poly.pdbx_seq_one_letter_code
_entity_poly.pdbx_strand_id
1 'polypeptide(L)'
;MTPLLNPRTPAEQLYNEWHIRTRNIIERLFGIWKRRFPVLALGLRLQLDKVMVVIVATAVLHNIVRQNGDEEPSENPNLNLPAPWDEIFNYGNINPLDNADNRNNDNAADRRILINDYFQR
;
A
#
# COMPACT_ATOMS: atom_id res chain seq x y z
N MET A 1 -1.81 -11.17 1.88
CA MET A 1 -1.03 -11.74 3.00
C MET A 1 -0.66 -10.60 3.94
N THR A 2 -0.63 -10.81 5.24
CA THR A 2 -0.33 -9.76 6.24
C THR A 2 1.00 -10.06 6.93
N PRO A 3 1.70 -9.07 7.51
CA PRO A 3 2.85 -9.33 8.38
C PRO A 3 2.46 -10.25 9.56
N LEU A 4 3.43 -11.01 10.07
CA LEU A 4 3.30 -11.77 11.31
C LEU A 4 3.54 -10.83 12.49
N LEU A 5 2.62 -10.80 13.47
CA LEU A 5 2.77 -9.96 14.66
C LEU A 5 3.95 -10.41 15.53
N ASN A 6 4.12 -11.72 15.68
CA ASN A 6 5.17 -12.34 16.50
C ASN A 6 5.93 -13.40 15.67
N PRO A 7 6.88 -13.00 14.81
CA PRO A 7 7.72 -13.93 14.06
C PRO A 7 8.71 -14.63 15.02
N ARG A 8 8.73 -15.96 15.02
CA ARG A 8 9.55 -16.79 15.91
C ARG A 8 10.68 -17.51 15.17
N THR A 9 10.51 -17.77 13.88
CA THR A 9 11.51 -18.47 13.06
C THR A 9 12.23 -17.52 12.09
N PRO A 10 13.44 -17.88 11.60
CA PRO A 10 14.14 -17.08 10.59
C PRO A 10 13.31 -16.87 9.31
N ALA A 11 12.59 -17.90 8.85
CA ALA A 11 11.70 -17.81 7.70
C ALA A 11 10.56 -16.81 7.92
N GLU A 12 9.97 -16.78 9.11
CA GLU A 12 8.94 -15.80 9.48
C GLU A 12 9.49 -14.37 9.56
N GLN A 13 10.74 -14.19 10.03
CA GLN A 13 11.43 -12.89 10.04
C GLN A 13 11.70 -12.39 8.62
N LEU A 14 12.24 -13.26 7.74
CA LEU A 14 12.47 -12.94 6.33
C LEU A 14 11.17 -12.58 5.63
N TYR A 15 10.10 -13.34 5.85
CA TYR A 15 8.78 -13.01 5.31
C TYR A 15 8.34 -11.59 5.69
N ASN A 16 8.47 -11.20 6.96
CA ASN A 16 8.14 -9.85 7.41
C ASN A 16 9.04 -8.79 6.77
N GLU A 17 10.35 -9.03 6.71
CA GLU A 17 11.32 -8.11 6.09
C GLU A 17 10.97 -7.84 4.62
N TRP A 18 10.67 -8.90 3.85
CA TRP A 18 10.25 -8.80 2.46
C TRP A 18 8.92 -8.03 2.32
N HIS A 19 7.99 -8.27 3.25
CA HIS A 19 6.73 -7.54 3.30
C HIS A 19 6.95 -6.04 3.50
N ILE A 20 7.81 -5.66 4.45
CA ILE A 20 8.17 -4.26 4.73
C ILE A 20 8.86 -3.63 3.52
N ARG A 21 9.87 -4.31 2.95
CA ARG A 21 10.63 -3.81 1.79
C ARG A 21 9.69 -3.52 0.61
N THR A 22 8.78 -4.45 0.31
CA THR A 22 7.83 -4.30 -0.80
C THR A 22 6.83 -3.17 -0.51
N ARG A 23 6.30 -3.11 0.71
CA ARG A 23 5.35 -2.07 1.13
C ARG A 23 5.98 -0.68 1.03
N ASN A 24 7.21 -0.49 1.50
CA ASN A 24 7.92 0.79 1.45
C ASN A 24 8.04 1.34 0.02
N ILE A 25 8.36 0.48 -0.96
CA ILE A 25 8.46 0.90 -2.37
C ILE A 25 7.12 1.39 -2.89
N ILE A 26 6.05 0.63 -2.63
CA ILE A 26 4.71 0.94 -3.09
C ILE A 26 4.15 2.20 -2.39
N GLU A 27 4.34 2.34 -1.08
CA GLU A 27 3.94 3.52 -0.33
C GLU A 27 4.66 4.78 -0.83
N ARG A 28 5.97 4.70 -1.08
CA ARG A 28 6.74 5.80 -1.64
C ARG A 28 6.24 6.17 -3.04
N LEU A 29 5.99 5.17 -3.91
CA LEU A 29 5.43 5.38 -5.25
C LEU A 29 4.09 6.12 -5.18
N PHE A 30 3.14 5.62 -4.38
CA PHE A 30 1.84 6.25 -4.22
C PHE A 30 1.92 7.62 -3.58
N GLY A 31 2.85 7.84 -2.64
CA GLY A 31 3.10 9.15 -2.03
C GLY A 31 3.57 10.19 -3.05
N ILE A 32 4.52 9.83 -3.91
CA ILE A 32 4.98 10.71 -5.00
C ILE A 32 3.85 10.93 -6.01
N TRP A 33 3.12 9.87 -6.38
CA TRP A 33 2.07 9.95 -7.39
C TRP A 33 0.91 10.86 -6.96
N LYS A 34 0.48 10.74 -5.69
CA LYS A 34 -0.54 11.61 -5.07
C LYS A 34 -0.08 13.06 -4.91
N ARG A 35 1.19 13.31 -4.57
CA ARG A 35 1.74 14.68 -4.53
C ARG A 35 1.79 15.32 -5.91
N ARG A 36 2.14 14.54 -6.95
CA ARG A 36 2.19 15.02 -8.33
C ARG A 36 0.80 15.29 -8.89
N PHE A 37 -0.16 14.44 -8.56
CA PHE A 37 -1.56 14.58 -8.98
C PHE A 37 -2.48 14.59 -7.75
N PRO A 38 -2.65 15.76 -7.09
CA PRO A 38 -3.46 15.90 -5.88
C PRO A 38 -4.89 15.37 -5.99
N VAL A 39 -5.43 15.32 -7.21
CA VAL A 39 -6.73 14.75 -7.52
C VAL A 39 -6.89 13.29 -7.05
N LEU A 40 -5.78 12.53 -7.00
CA LEU A 40 -5.74 11.15 -6.51
C LEU A 40 -5.81 11.04 -4.98
N ALA A 41 -5.52 12.14 -4.26
CA ALA A 41 -5.58 12.19 -2.81
C ALA A 41 -6.87 12.85 -2.33
N LEU A 42 -7.26 13.98 -2.91
CA LEU A 42 -8.42 14.77 -2.48
C LEU A 42 -9.77 14.13 -2.86
N GLY A 43 -9.76 13.14 -3.76
CA GLY A 43 -10.94 12.43 -4.23
C GLY A 43 -11.47 12.98 -5.56
N LEU A 44 -11.91 12.07 -6.42
CA LEU A 44 -12.46 12.38 -7.73
C LEU A 44 -13.98 12.48 -7.66
N ARG A 45 -14.54 13.67 -7.90
CA ARG A 45 -16.00 13.91 -8.01
C ARG A 45 -16.48 13.72 -9.45
N LEU A 46 -16.08 12.62 -10.06
CA LEU A 46 -16.43 12.25 -11.44
C LEU A 46 -17.30 10.99 -11.43
N GLN A 47 -17.97 10.74 -12.55
CA GLN A 47 -18.61 9.43 -12.77
C GLN A 47 -17.54 8.33 -12.78
N LEU A 48 -17.90 7.13 -12.30
CA LEU A 48 -16.95 6.03 -12.06
C LEU A 48 -16.18 5.60 -13.31
N ASP A 49 -16.83 5.64 -14.47
CA ASP A 49 -16.22 5.43 -15.79
C ASP A 49 -15.07 6.40 -16.05
N LYS A 50 -15.23 7.68 -15.69
CA LYS A 50 -14.22 8.72 -15.85
C LYS A 50 -13.12 8.63 -14.81
N VAL A 51 -13.43 8.17 -13.59
CA VAL A 51 -12.45 7.97 -12.52
C VAL A 51 -11.34 7.03 -12.98
N MET A 52 -11.69 5.89 -13.58
CA MET A 52 -10.70 4.94 -14.08
C MET A 52 -9.79 5.57 -15.15
N VAL A 53 -10.38 6.33 -16.07
CA VAL A 53 -9.62 7.03 -17.13
C VAL A 53 -8.62 8.01 -16.53
N VAL A 54 -9.01 8.78 -15.51
CA VAL A 54 -8.11 9.72 -14.83
C VAL A 54 -6.97 9.00 -14.11
N ILE A 55 -7.26 7.88 -13.43
CA ILE A 55 -6.23 7.06 -12.78
C ILE A 55 -5.22 6.55 -13.81
N VAL A 56 -5.69 6.00 -14.94
CA VAL A 56 -4.79 5.48 -15.99
C VAL A 56 -3.98 6.62 -16.63
N ALA A 57 -4.63 7.74 -16.97
CA ALA A 57 -3.96 8.88 -17.59
C ALA A 57 -2.85 9.45 -16.68
N THR A 58 -3.13 9.61 -15.39
CA THR A 58 -2.13 10.09 -14.41
C THR A 58 -0.99 9.09 -14.19
N ALA A 59 -1.23 7.78 -14.33
CA ALA A 59 -0.16 6.78 -14.27
C ALA A 59 0.76 6.85 -15.50
N VAL A 60 0.19 7.00 -16.70
CA VAL A 60 0.96 7.18 -17.94
C VAL A 60 1.79 8.46 -17.87
N LEU A 61 1.19 9.58 -17.46
CA LEU A 61 1.90 10.84 -17.29
C LEU A 61 3.01 10.72 -16.24
N HIS A 62 2.77 10.02 -15.12
CA HIS A 62 3.81 9.76 -14.13
C HIS A 62 5.00 9.02 -14.73
N ASN A 63 4.76 8.00 -15.56
CA ASN A 63 5.82 7.24 -16.21
C ASN A 63 6.64 8.09 -17.19
N ILE A 64 5.99 8.92 -18.00
CA ILE A 64 6.67 9.84 -18.93
C ILE A 64 7.57 10.79 -18.15
N VAL A 65 7.04 11.39 -17.09
CA VAL A 65 7.79 12.30 -16.20
C VAL A 65 9.00 11.60 -15.57
N ARG A 66 8.85 10.35 -15.14
CA ARG A 66 9.96 9.55 -14.59
C ARG A 66 11.03 9.22 -15.65
N GLN A 67 10.62 8.97 -16.89
CA GLN A 67 11.55 8.71 -18.00
C GLN A 67 12.33 9.97 -18.38
N ASN A 68 11.71 11.14 -18.28
CA ASN A 68 12.35 12.43 -18.57
C ASN A 68 13.30 12.90 -17.45
N GLY A 69 13.26 12.25 -16.28
CA GLY A 69 14.10 12.60 -15.14
C GLY A 69 13.66 13.87 -14.40
N ASP A 70 12.40 14.28 -14.54
CA ASP A 70 11.91 15.45 -13.83
C ASP A 70 11.97 15.24 -12.31
N GLU A 71 12.17 16.33 -11.58
CA GLU A 71 12.24 16.31 -10.12
C GLU A 71 10.96 15.76 -9.47
N GLU A 72 11.14 15.08 -8.34
CA GLU A 72 10.03 14.64 -7.51
C GLU A 72 9.35 15.87 -6.90
N PRO A 73 8.00 15.92 -6.87
CA PRO A 73 7.28 17.04 -6.26
C PRO A 73 7.66 17.16 -4.79
N SER A 74 7.95 18.38 -4.36
CA SER A 74 8.15 18.69 -2.93
C SER A 74 6.87 18.42 -2.13
N GLU A 75 7.01 18.24 -0.82
CA GLU A 75 5.85 18.28 0.06
C GLU A 75 5.28 19.70 0.03
N ASN A 76 4.00 19.83 -0.33
CA ASN A 76 3.31 21.10 -0.30
C ASN A 76 2.68 21.28 1.09
N PRO A 77 3.18 22.19 1.95
CA PRO A 77 2.67 22.35 3.31
C PRO A 77 1.22 22.84 3.35
N ASN A 78 0.75 23.47 2.27
CA ASN A 78 -0.60 24.01 2.16
C ASN A 78 -1.59 22.98 1.58
N LEU A 79 -1.11 21.85 1.07
CA LEU A 79 -1.96 20.79 0.56
C LEU A 79 -2.23 19.81 1.69
N ASN A 80 -3.37 19.98 2.36
CA ASN A 80 -3.83 19.01 3.36
C ASN A 80 -4.35 17.76 2.64
N LEU A 81 -3.41 16.87 2.27
CA LEU A 81 -3.74 15.54 1.79
C LEU A 81 -4.51 14.82 2.91
N PRO A 82 -5.62 14.12 2.62
CA PRO A 82 -6.22 13.27 3.63
C PRO A 82 -5.13 12.34 4.16
N ALA A 83 -5.17 12.21 5.47
CA ALA A 83 -4.09 11.72 6.30
C ALA A 83 -3.53 10.35 5.87
N PRO A 84 -2.38 9.94 6.47
CA PRO A 84 -1.75 8.65 6.18
C PRO A 84 -2.77 7.53 6.11
N TRP A 85 -2.47 6.49 5.33
CA TRP A 85 -3.37 5.35 5.06
C TRP A 85 -4.20 4.91 6.28
N ASP A 86 -3.62 4.95 7.48
CA ASP A 86 -4.26 4.66 8.78
C ASP A 86 -5.54 5.46 9.05
N GLU A 87 -5.57 6.76 8.75
CA GLU A 87 -6.78 7.57 8.90
C GLU A 87 -7.82 7.23 7.82
N ILE A 88 -7.40 6.99 6.57
CA ILE A 88 -8.32 6.58 5.50
C ILE A 88 -8.98 5.23 5.81
N PHE A 89 -8.25 4.28 6.42
CA PHE A 89 -8.82 3.03 6.93
C PHE A 89 -9.86 3.28 8.02
N ASN A 90 -9.58 4.18 8.97
CA ASN A 90 -10.52 4.56 10.02
C ASN A 90 -11.79 5.24 9.47
N TYR A 91 -11.67 6.14 8.49
CA TYR A 91 -12.83 6.79 7.84
C TYR A 91 -13.63 5.83 6.94
N GLY A 92 -12.99 4.80 6.39
CA GLY A 92 -13.59 3.86 5.45
C GLY A 92 -14.54 2.82 6.04
N ASN A 93 -14.78 2.83 7.37
CA ASN A 93 -15.50 1.74 8.07
C ASN A 93 -14.96 0.35 7.71
N ILE A 94 -13.67 0.28 7.37
CA ILE A 94 -12.93 -0.96 7.28
C ILE A 94 -12.43 -1.14 8.70
N ASN A 95 -13.18 -1.90 9.50
CA ASN A 95 -12.71 -2.25 10.84
C ASN A 95 -11.23 -2.65 10.71
N PRO A 96 -10.30 -2.06 11.50
CA PRO A 96 -9.05 -2.75 11.75
C PRO A 96 -9.46 -4.17 12.13
N LEU A 97 -8.71 -5.18 11.68
CA LEU A 97 -9.06 -6.58 11.91
C LEU A 97 -9.08 -6.89 13.42
N ASP A 98 -10.10 -6.41 14.13
CA ASP A 98 -10.52 -6.82 15.44
C ASP A 98 -10.99 -8.25 15.22
N ASN A 99 -10.25 -9.16 15.85
CA ASN A 99 -10.33 -10.61 15.75
C ASN A 99 -9.43 -11.25 14.67
N ALA A 100 -8.14 -10.88 14.64
CA ALA A 100 -7.09 -11.76 14.13
C ALA A 100 -6.91 -13.05 14.97
N ASP A 101 -7.53 -13.11 16.16
CA ASP A 101 -7.42 -14.26 17.08
C ASP A 101 -8.39 -15.42 16.76
N ASN A 102 -9.33 -15.28 15.80
CA ASN A 102 -10.37 -16.31 15.60
C ASN A 102 -10.79 -16.57 14.14
N ARG A 103 -9.97 -16.21 13.14
CA ARG A 103 -10.21 -16.61 11.74
C ARG A 103 -9.40 -17.86 11.40
N ASN A 104 -9.92 -19.00 11.85
CA ASN A 104 -9.59 -20.37 11.43
C ASN A 104 -8.10 -20.74 11.49
N ASN A 105 -7.78 -21.58 12.47
CA ASN A 105 -6.49 -22.26 12.68
C ASN A 105 -5.91 -22.86 11.37
N ASP A 106 -6.77 -23.26 10.43
CA ASP A 106 -6.39 -23.86 9.14
C ASP A 106 -5.65 -22.87 8.22
N ASN A 107 -6.13 -21.62 8.08
CA ASN A 107 -5.49 -20.60 7.22
C ASN A 107 -4.14 -20.13 7.79
N ALA A 108 -3.98 -20.18 9.11
CA ALA A 108 -2.72 -19.84 9.77
C ALA A 108 -1.67 -20.92 9.57
N ALA A 109 -2.09 -22.20 9.55
CA ALA A 109 -1.23 -23.33 9.23
C ALA A 109 -0.78 -23.26 7.77
N ASP A 110 -1.70 -23.09 6.81
CA ASP A 110 -1.39 -22.97 5.39
C ASP A 110 -0.43 -21.80 5.10
N ARG A 111 -0.68 -20.65 5.72
CA ARG A 111 0.22 -19.49 5.64
C ARG A 111 1.61 -19.81 6.17
N ARG A 112 1.72 -20.52 7.30
CA ARG A 112 3.02 -20.92 7.86
C ARG A 112 3.74 -21.92 6.96
N ILE A 113 3.02 -22.85 6.34
CA ILE A 113 3.56 -23.79 5.36
C ILE A 113 4.15 -23.00 4.18
N LEU A 114 3.37 -22.09 3.57
CA LEU A 114 3.85 -21.26 2.46
C LEU A 114 5.08 -20.42 2.82
N ILE A 115 5.09 -19.84 4.03
CA ILE A 115 6.24 -19.06 4.51
C ILE A 115 7.46 -19.97 4.68
N ASN A 116 7.30 -21.13 5.31
CA ASN A 116 8.42 -22.04 5.51
C ASN A 116 8.95 -22.61 4.19
N ASP A 117 8.08 -23.06 3.28
CA ASP A 117 8.48 -23.64 2.00
C ASP A 117 9.27 -22.67 1.11
N TYR A 118 8.93 -21.38 1.16
CA TYR A 118 9.56 -20.34 0.35
C TYR A 118 10.81 -19.74 1.02
N PHE A 119 10.77 -19.50 2.33
CA PHE A 119 11.81 -18.74 3.05
C PHE A 119 12.77 -19.61 3.88
N GLN A 120 12.63 -20.94 3.90
CA GLN A 120 13.61 -21.86 4.51
C GLN A 120 14.69 -22.38 3.54
N ARG A 121 14.58 -22.06 2.24
CA ARG A 121 15.61 -22.39 1.24
C ARG A 121 16.77 -21.40 1.30
#